data_AF-A0A7M1KM87-F1
#
_entry.id   AF-A0A7M1KM87-F1
#
_cell.length_a   1.000
_cell.length_b   1.000
_cell.length_c   1.000
_cell.angle_alpha   90.00
_cell.angle_beta   90.00
_cell.angle_gamma   90.00
#
_symmetry.space_group_name_H-M   'P 1'
#
loop_
_entity.id
_entity.type
_entity.pdbx_description
1 polymer ?
#
loop_
_entity_poly.entity_id
_entity_poly.type
_entity_poly.pdbx_seq_one_letter_code
_entity_poly.pdbx_strand_id
1 'polypeptide(L)'
;MNKTPHFADLTSYSHQIEPFTLIGVKNVGWLDVESTFPRGNIPQATFLKLRKLAGGSGRFRPLVEPIRESTCCQICGQLELLDSSGKVLPSAELWIPARETIYAAPIMILHFIDAHNYLPPKEFIAAIDGVDENIPYVADEIYKEQLRLSDWGRLSGKEKIDLAAAYIKLTSGAEPKEN
;
A
#
# COMPACT_ATOMS: atom_id res chain seq x y z
N MET A 1 15.50 6.97 -13.18
CA MET A 1 14.20 7.10 -12.50
C MET A 1 14.16 6.07 -11.40
N ASN A 2 13.86 6.46 -10.16
CA ASN A 2 13.68 5.48 -9.08
C ASN A 2 12.44 4.64 -9.42
N LYS A 3 12.58 3.32 -9.38
CA LYS A 3 11.51 2.38 -9.67
C LYS A 3 10.49 2.44 -8.54
N THR A 4 9.23 2.76 -8.87
CA THR A 4 8.12 2.67 -7.91
C THR A 4 7.95 1.21 -7.49
N PRO A 5 7.74 0.90 -6.20
CA PRO A 5 7.46 -0.47 -5.78
C PRO A 5 6.19 -0.99 -6.46
N HIS A 6 6.28 -2.15 -7.10
CA HIS A 6 5.16 -2.81 -7.78
C HIS A 6 4.87 -4.17 -7.14
N PHE A 7 3.63 -4.36 -6.72
CA PHE A 7 3.14 -5.62 -6.19
C PHE A 7 1.79 -5.93 -6.82
N ALA A 8 1.64 -7.14 -7.37
CA ALA A 8 0.37 -7.55 -7.95
C ALA A 8 -0.73 -7.57 -6.88
N ASP A 9 -1.93 -7.17 -7.28
CA ASP A 9 -3.09 -7.14 -6.39
C ASP A 9 -3.36 -8.51 -5.75
N LEU A 10 -3.81 -8.50 -4.50
CA LEU A 10 -4.15 -9.67 -3.68
C LEU A 10 -2.98 -10.61 -3.36
N THR A 11 -1.75 -10.27 -3.75
CA THR A 11 -0.55 -10.94 -3.23
C THR A 11 -0.33 -10.59 -1.76
N SER A 12 0.40 -11.45 -1.04
CA SER A 12 0.73 -11.20 0.36
C SER A 12 1.66 -10.00 0.48
N TYR A 13 1.41 -9.13 1.47
CA TYR A 13 2.21 -7.94 1.69
C TYR A 13 3.65 -8.29 2.07
N SER A 14 4.60 -7.74 1.33
CA SER A 14 6.04 -7.91 1.54
C SER A 14 6.82 -6.60 1.46
N HIS A 15 6.14 -5.45 1.31
CA HIS A 15 6.81 -4.16 1.17
C HIS A 15 7.72 -3.90 2.39
N GLN A 16 8.96 -3.48 2.11
CA GLN A 16 10.06 -3.29 3.07
C GLN A 16 10.56 -4.53 3.83
N ILE A 17 9.91 -5.69 3.70
CA ILE A 17 10.23 -6.90 4.48
C ILE A 17 10.56 -8.12 3.62
N GLU A 18 10.74 -7.96 2.31
CA GLU A 18 11.13 -9.07 1.42
C GLU A 18 12.38 -9.82 1.95
N PRO A 19 12.42 -11.17 1.81
CA PRO A 19 11.44 -12.04 1.15
C PRO A 19 10.29 -12.49 2.06
N PHE A 20 10.13 -11.90 3.25
CA PHE A 20 9.05 -12.24 4.18
C PHE A 20 7.73 -11.60 3.76
N THR A 21 6.65 -12.14 4.32
CA THR A 21 5.30 -11.60 4.12
C THR A 21 4.56 -11.46 5.44
N LEU A 22 3.67 -10.47 5.54
CA LEU A 22 2.74 -10.38 6.67
C LEU A 22 1.52 -11.28 6.43
N ILE A 23 1.20 -12.10 7.43
CA ILE A 23 0.03 -12.99 7.39
C ILE A 23 -1.24 -12.14 7.49
N GLY A 24 -2.21 -12.43 6.62
CA GLY A 24 -3.49 -11.71 6.61
C GLY A 24 -3.42 -10.30 6.02
N VAL A 25 -2.29 -9.87 5.46
CA VAL A 25 -2.17 -8.55 4.80
C VAL A 25 -1.95 -8.74 3.30
N LYS A 26 -2.72 -8.02 2.48
CA LYS A 26 -2.75 -8.15 1.02
C LYS A 26 -2.43 -6.84 0.33
N ASN A 27 -1.59 -6.87 -0.70
CA ASN A 27 -1.26 -5.73 -1.54
C ASN A 27 -2.45 -5.36 -2.43
N VAL A 28 -2.74 -4.06 -2.54
CA VAL A 28 -3.68 -3.52 -3.55
C VAL A 28 -3.15 -2.20 -4.09
N GLY A 29 -3.19 -1.99 -5.40
CA GLY A 29 -2.89 -0.68 -6.00
C GLY A 29 -1.42 -0.27 -5.96
N TRP A 30 -0.50 -1.22 -5.76
CA TRP A 30 0.95 -1.01 -5.92
C TRP A 30 1.32 -1.12 -7.41
N LEU A 31 0.86 -0.15 -8.18
CA LEU A 31 0.89 -0.17 -9.64
C LEU A 31 2.17 0.46 -10.21
N ASP A 32 2.55 -0.04 -11.37
CA ASP A 32 3.56 0.54 -12.25
C ASP A 32 2.80 1.15 -13.43
N VAL A 33 3.07 2.41 -13.76
CA VAL A 33 2.39 3.05 -14.89
C VAL A 33 2.73 2.39 -16.23
N GLU A 34 3.87 1.68 -16.29
CA GLU A 34 4.31 0.93 -17.46
C GLU A 34 3.62 -0.44 -17.56
N SER A 35 3.02 -0.93 -16.47
CA SER A 35 2.34 -2.22 -16.45
C SER A 35 0.85 -2.12 -16.80
N THR A 36 0.29 -3.23 -17.29
CA THR A 36 -1.15 -3.33 -17.51
C THR A 36 -1.86 -3.64 -16.21
N PHE A 37 -2.86 -2.83 -15.85
CA PHE A 37 -3.75 -3.06 -14.71
C PHE A 37 -5.23 -3.06 -15.16
N PRO A 38 -6.13 -3.73 -14.41
CA PRO A 38 -7.55 -3.71 -14.71
C PRO A 38 -8.09 -2.29 -14.70
N ARG A 39 -8.91 -1.95 -15.70
CA ARG A 39 -9.55 -0.64 -15.81
C ARG A 39 -11.07 -0.76 -15.83
N GLY A 40 -11.74 0.21 -15.23
CA GLY A 40 -13.19 0.22 -15.15
C GLY A 40 -13.69 1.14 -14.04
N ASN A 41 -15.01 1.21 -13.93
CA ASN A 41 -15.67 2.11 -12.99
C ASN A 41 -15.84 1.44 -11.63
N ILE A 42 -15.42 2.11 -10.58
CA ILE A 42 -15.85 1.84 -9.20
C ILE A 42 -17.13 2.64 -8.91
N PRO A 43 -18.09 2.13 -8.10
CA PRO A 43 -19.22 2.93 -7.68
C PRO A 43 -18.77 4.23 -6.99
N GLN A 44 -19.38 5.36 -7.37
CA GLN A 44 -18.99 6.67 -6.87
C GLN A 44 -19.07 6.76 -5.33
N ALA A 45 -20.10 6.15 -4.74
CA ALA A 45 -20.27 6.10 -3.28
C ALA A 45 -19.08 5.38 -2.59
N THR A 46 -18.61 4.27 -3.16
CA THR A 46 -17.43 3.54 -2.65
C THR A 46 -16.16 4.38 -2.75
N PHE A 47 -15.93 5.05 -3.88
CA PHE A 47 -14.75 5.92 -4.03
C PHE A 47 -14.76 7.10 -3.06
N LEU A 48 -15.91 7.74 -2.87
CA LEU A 48 -16.07 8.81 -1.88
C LEU A 48 -15.83 8.29 -0.46
N LYS A 49 -16.32 7.07 -0.14
CA LYS A 49 -16.02 6.41 1.13
C LYS A 49 -14.53 6.17 1.30
N LEU A 50 -13.82 5.64 0.29
CA LEU A 50 -12.37 5.44 0.33
C LEU A 50 -11.62 6.74 0.61
N ARG A 51 -11.97 7.85 -0.07
CA ARG A 51 -11.38 9.17 0.18
C ARG A 51 -11.63 9.68 1.61
N LYS A 52 -12.83 9.44 2.15
CA LYS A 52 -13.16 9.78 3.53
C LYS A 52 -12.34 8.95 4.52
N LEU A 53 -12.28 7.63 4.31
CA LEU A 53 -11.48 6.72 5.14
C LEU A 53 -10.02 7.17 5.17
N ALA A 54 -9.44 7.50 4.01
CA ALA A 54 -8.06 7.97 3.92
C ALA A 54 -7.76 9.22 4.79
N GLY A 55 -8.73 10.12 4.95
CA GLY A 55 -8.61 11.28 5.84
C GLY A 55 -8.60 10.91 7.33
N GLY A 56 -9.13 9.73 7.66
CA GLY A 56 -9.24 9.22 9.02
C GLY A 56 -10.24 9.98 9.88
N SER A 57 -10.42 9.48 11.10
CA SER A 57 -11.19 10.09 12.17
C SER A 57 -10.47 9.87 13.50
N GLY A 58 -10.96 10.48 14.60
CA GLY A 58 -10.33 10.34 15.91
C GLY A 58 -10.19 8.89 16.39
N ARG A 59 -11.07 7.98 15.96
CA ARG A 59 -11.04 6.55 16.31
C ARG A 59 -10.58 5.64 15.18
N PHE A 60 -10.68 6.09 13.94
CA PHE A 60 -10.30 5.34 12.75
C PHE A 60 -9.10 6.01 12.06
N ARG A 61 -7.90 5.48 12.29
CA ARG A 61 -6.62 5.99 11.76
C ARG A 61 -6.02 4.95 10.81
N PRO A 62 -6.31 4.97 9.50
CA PRO A 62 -5.94 3.88 8.60
C PRO A 62 -4.60 4.08 7.90
N LEU A 63 -3.88 5.17 8.19
CA LEU A 63 -2.59 5.46 7.58
C LEU A 63 -1.46 4.80 8.36
N VAL A 64 -0.50 4.22 7.64
CA VAL A 64 0.75 3.65 8.14
C VAL A 64 1.93 4.49 7.64
N GLU A 65 2.89 4.76 8.52
CA GLU A 65 4.13 5.50 8.23
C GLU A 65 3.91 6.78 7.37
N PRO A 66 3.07 7.73 7.82
CA PRO A 66 2.80 8.93 7.04
C PRO A 66 4.03 9.84 6.97
N ILE A 67 4.48 10.14 5.75
CA ILE A 67 5.58 11.05 5.44
C ILE A 67 5.02 12.32 4.80
N ARG A 68 5.53 13.48 5.22
CA ARG A 68 5.15 14.78 4.66
C ARG A 68 5.88 15.06 3.35
N GLU A 69 5.69 14.17 2.39
CA GLU A 69 6.22 14.30 1.03
C GLU A 69 5.06 14.28 0.03
N SER A 70 5.23 15.01 -1.07
CA SER A 70 4.27 14.96 -2.18
C SER A 70 4.37 13.62 -2.89
N THR A 71 3.22 13.02 -3.18
CA THR A 71 3.14 11.88 -4.08
C THR A 71 3.41 12.32 -5.52
N CYS A 72 4.05 11.45 -6.31
CA CYS A 72 4.36 11.72 -7.71
C CYS A 72 3.83 10.59 -8.58
N CYS A 73 3.06 10.92 -9.61
CA CYS A 73 2.71 10.00 -10.68
C CYS A 73 3.70 10.17 -11.83
N GLN A 74 4.23 9.06 -12.36
CA GLN A 74 5.16 9.06 -13.49
C GLN A 74 4.54 9.66 -14.77
N ILE A 75 3.21 9.70 -14.88
CA ILE A 75 2.48 10.29 -16.02
C ILE A 75 2.02 11.72 -15.70
N CYS A 76 1.42 11.94 -14.54
CA CYS A 76 0.76 13.22 -14.20
C CYS A 76 1.68 14.22 -13.47
N GLY A 77 2.86 13.79 -13.03
CA GLY A 77 3.80 14.62 -12.26
C GLY A 77 3.47 14.66 -10.76
N GLN A 78 3.83 15.76 -10.11
CA GLN A 78 3.63 15.96 -8.68
C GLN A 78 2.14 16.19 -8.37
N LEU A 79 1.64 15.52 -7.33
CA LEU A 79 0.23 15.50 -6.97
C LEU A 79 0.01 15.92 -5.53
N GLU A 80 -1.10 16.63 -5.31
CA GLU A 80 -1.68 16.88 -4.00
C GLU A 80 -2.98 16.10 -3.87
N LEU A 81 -2.96 15.01 -3.10
CA LEU A 81 -4.14 14.18 -2.87
C LEU A 81 -4.95 14.76 -1.72
N LEU A 82 -6.27 14.87 -1.92
CA LEU A 82 -7.18 15.46 -0.95
C LEU A 82 -8.15 14.42 -0.40
N ASP A 83 -8.40 14.45 0.90
CA ASP A 83 -9.50 13.72 1.51
C ASP A 83 -10.87 14.31 1.11
N SER A 84 -11.96 13.76 1.65
CA SER A 84 -13.31 14.24 1.37
C SER A 84 -13.61 15.64 1.92
N SER A 85 -12.81 16.15 2.86
CA SER A 85 -12.93 17.50 3.43
C SER A 85 -12.10 18.55 2.70
N GLY A 86 -11.28 18.13 1.71
CA GLY A 86 -10.35 19.00 1.01
C GLY A 86 -9.01 19.18 1.72
N LYS A 87 -8.71 18.38 2.75
CA LYS A 87 -7.42 18.40 3.43
C LYS A 87 -6.42 17.53 2.66
N VAL A 88 -5.18 18.02 2.59
CA VAL A 88 -4.05 17.28 1.99
C VAL A 88 -3.75 16.00 2.77
N LEU A 89 -3.72 14.88 2.05
CA LEU A 89 -3.30 13.57 2.53
C LEU A 89 -1.77 13.46 2.43
N PRO A 90 -1.09 12.94 3.47
CA PRO A 90 0.34 12.67 3.41
C PRO A 90 0.63 11.50 2.46
N SER A 91 1.88 11.39 2.00
CA SER A 91 2.37 10.13 1.44
C SER A 91 2.36 9.08 2.54
N ALA A 92 1.62 7.99 2.34
CA ALA A 92 1.43 6.94 3.34
C ALA A 92 0.96 5.66 2.65
N GLU A 93 1.01 4.56 3.40
CA GLU A 93 0.16 3.41 3.08
C GLU A 93 -1.21 3.58 3.73
N LEU A 94 -2.25 3.16 3.02
CA LEU A 94 -3.62 3.08 3.45
C LEU A 94 -3.98 1.62 3.70
N TRP A 95 -4.27 1.29 4.96
CA TRP A 95 -4.63 -0.06 5.37
C TRP A 95 -6.14 -0.12 5.65
N ILE A 96 -6.85 -0.94 4.88
CA ILE A 96 -8.30 -1.11 4.98
C ILE A 96 -8.61 -2.47 5.61
N PRO A 97 -9.27 -2.52 6.78
CA PRO A 97 -9.60 -3.78 7.45
C PRO A 97 -10.82 -4.47 6.82
N ALA A 98 -10.78 -5.80 6.77
CA ALA A 98 -11.89 -6.66 6.33
C ALA A 98 -11.82 -8.04 7.01
N ARG A 99 -12.60 -8.23 8.09
CA ARG A 99 -12.59 -9.47 8.89
C ARG A 99 -11.17 -9.86 9.32
N GLU A 100 -10.62 -10.93 8.75
CA GLU A 100 -9.28 -11.47 9.04
C GLU A 100 -8.21 -10.99 8.04
N THR A 101 -8.58 -10.11 7.10
CA THR A 101 -7.68 -9.57 6.09
C THR A 101 -7.54 -8.06 6.24
N ILE A 102 -6.35 -7.55 5.99
CA ILE A 102 -6.07 -6.13 5.80
C ILE A 102 -5.59 -5.94 4.38
N TYR A 103 -6.13 -4.94 3.68
CA TYR A 103 -5.65 -4.54 2.36
C TYR A 103 -4.77 -3.31 2.50
N ALA A 104 -3.50 -3.47 2.16
CA ALA A 104 -2.48 -2.42 2.19
C ALA A 104 -2.30 -1.85 0.78
N ALA A 105 -2.56 -0.56 0.63
CA ALA A 105 -2.42 0.17 -0.62
C ALA A 105 -1.56 1.42 -0.43
N PRO A 106 -0.80 1.87 -1.43
CA PRO A 106 -0.22 3.21 -1.37
C PRO A 106 -1.36 4.24 -1.46
N ILE A 107 -1.22 5.40 -0.81
CA ILE A 107 -2.24 6.47 -0.90
C ILE A 107 -2.53 6.90 -2.36
N MET A 108 -1.56 6.66 -3.26
CA MET A 108 -1.69 6.84 -4.71
C MET A 108 -2.84 6.06 -5.35
N ILE A 109 -3.36 5.02 -4.70
CA ILE A 109 -4.54 4.29 -5.19
C ILE A 109 -5.71 5.23 -5.49
N LEU A 110 -5.87 6.32 -4.73
CA LEU A 110 -6.90 7.34 -4.97
C LEU A 110 -6.75 7.98 -6.36
N HIS A 111 -5.52 8.34 -6.73
CA HIS A 111 -5.22 8.95 -8.03
C HIS A 111 -5.34 7.93 -9.17
N PHE A 112 -4.88 6.70 -8.96
CA PHE A 112 -4.99 5.67 -9.99
C PHE A 112 -6.44 5.33 -10.33
N ILE A 113 -7.32 5.29 -9.34
CA ILE A 113 -8.76 5.11 -9.56
C ILE A 113 -9.31 6.30 -10.36
N ASP A 114 -9.05 7.54 -9.92
CA ASP A 114 -9.67 8.75 -10.47
C ASP A 114 -9.13 9.15 -11.86
N ALA A 115 -7.81 9.19 -12.00
CA ALA A 115 -7.14 9.72 -13.20
C ALA A 115 -6.73 8.63 -14.21
N HIS A 116 -6.51 7.39 -13.75
CA HIS A 116 -6.05 6.29 -14.59
C HIS A 116 -7.08 5.16 -14.75
N ASN A 117 -8.29 5.36 -14.22
CA ASN A 117 -9.42 4.45 -14.31
C ASN A 117 -9.08 3.03 -13.83
N TYR A 118 -8.17 2.90 -12.86
CA TYR A 118 -7.86 1.62 -12.24
C TYR A 118 -9.10 1.07 -11.54
N LEU A 119 -9.40 -0.20 -11.82
CA LEU A 119 -10.46 -0.95 -11.17
C LEU A 119 -9.85 -1.87 -10.10
N PRO A 120 -9.97 -1.53 -8.80
CA PRO A 120 -9.46 -2.39 -7.74
C PRO A 120 -10.18 -3.74 -7.70
N PRO A 121 -9.57 -4.77 -7.07
CA PRO A 121 -10.21 -6.05 -6.85
C PRO A 121 -11.54 -5.90 -6.11
N LYS A 122 -12.52 -6.74 -6.47
CA LYS A 122 -13.87 -6.75 -5.86
C LYS A 122 -13.82 -6.95 -4.33
N GLU A 123 -12.83 -7.68 -3.83
CA GLU A 123 -12.61 -7.94 -2.42
C GLU A 123 -12.22 -6.65 -1.67
N PHE A 124 -11.39 -5.81 -2.29
CA PHE A 124 -11.01 -4.51 -1.75
C PHE A 124 -12.20 -3.53 -1.78
N ILE A 125 -12.98 -3.53 -2.88
CA ILE A 125 -14.21 -2.76 -2.99
C ILE A 125 -15.18 -3.13 -1.86
N ALA A 126 -15.41 -4.44 -1.65
CA ALA A 126 -16.25 -4.92 -0.55
C ALA A 126 -15.69 -4.57 0.84
N ALA A 127 -14.37 -4.57 1.01
CA ALA A 127 -13.72 -4.13 2.24
C ALA A 127 -14.03 -2.67 2.56
N ILE A 128 -13.86 -1.78 1.58
CA ILE A 128 -14.20 -0.35 1.71
C ILE A 128 -15.66 -0.20 2.14
N ASP A 129 -16.58 -0.85 1.42
CA ASP A 129 -18.01 -0.76 1.70
C ASP A 129 -18.37 -1.32 3.08
N GLY A 130 -17.62 -2.31 3.58
CA GLY A 130 -17.82 -2.96 4.88
C GLY A 130 -17.22 -2.24 6.09
N VAL A 131 -16.33 -1.24 5.91
CA VAL A 131 -15.73 -0.53 7.06
C VAL A 131 -16.79 0.21 7.88
N ASP A 132 -16.81 -0.03 9.19
CA ASP A 132 -17.48 0.81 10.19
C ASP A 132 -16.45 1.70 10.89
N GLU A 133 -16.48 2.99 10.58
CA GLU A 133 -15.54 4.00 11.11
C GLU A 133 -15.71 4.26 12.62
N ASN A 134 -16.76 3.74 13.25
CA ASN A 134 -16.98 3.87 14.68
C ASN A 134 -16.19 2.85 15.51
N ILE A 135 -15.72 1.78 14.85
CA ILE A 135 -14.88 0.76 15.47
C ILE A 135 -13.44 1.31 15.54
N PRO A 136 -12.80 1.36 16.73
CA PRO A 136 -11.42 1.80 16.85
C PRO A 136 -10.48 0.99 15.98
N TYR A 137 -9.70 1.67 15.15
CA TYR A 137 -8.74 1.07 14.24
C TYR A 137 -7.54 1.99 14.11
N VAL A 138 -6.34 1.46 14.33
CA VAL A 138 -5.10 2.21 14.23
C VAL A 138 -4.11 1.39 13.41
N ALA A 139 -4.05 1.67 12.12
CA ALA A 139 -3.24 0.91 11.18
C ALA A 139 -1.76 0.92 11.57
N ASP A 140 -1.21 2.06 11.99
CA ASP A 140 0.21 2.17 12.37
C ASP A 140 0.59 1.27 13.55
N GLU A 141 -0.29 1.15 14.56
CA GLU A 141 -0.08 0.26 15.70
C GLU A 141 -0.22 -1.22 15.29
N ILE A 142 -1.19 -1.52 14.43
CA ILE A 142 -1.41 -2.86 13.89
C ILE A 142 -0.21 -3.28 13.02
N TYR A 143 0.29 -2.41 12.14
CA TYR A 143 1.46 -2.66 11.31
C TYR A 143 2.68 -2.98 12.17
N LYS A 144 2.97 -2.15 13.18
CA LYS A 144 4.09 -2.37 14.10
C LYS A 144 3.99 -3.72 14.82
N GLU A 145 2.80 -4.11 15.27
CA GLU A 145 2.59 -5.39 15.93
C GLU A 145 2.72 -6.57 14.97
N GLN A 146 2.14 -6.48 13.77
CA GLN A 146 2.30 -7.49 12.71
C GLN A 146 3.77 -7.67 12.34
N LEU A 147 4.50 -6.55 12.18
CA LEU A 147 5.92 -6.56 11.89
C LEU A 147 6.72 -7.23 13.01
N ARG A 148 6.42 -6.90 14.28
CA ARG A 148 7.06 -7.51 15.46
C ARG A 148 6.83 -9.02 15.55
N LEU A 149 5.63 -9.49 15.21
CA LEU A 149 5.24 -10.91 15.29
C LEU A 149 5.73 -11.75 14.10
N SER A 150 5.96 -11.10 12.95
CA SER A 150 6.43 -11.73 11.71
C SER A 150 7.80 -12.38 11.86
N ASP A 151 8.15 -13.26 10.91
CA ASP A 151 9.49 -13.86 10.85
C ASP A 151 10.58 -12.79 10.66
N TRP A 152 10.30 -11.72 9.90
CA TRP A 152 11.20 -10.57 9.79
C TRP A 152 11.44 -9.90 11.15
N GLY A 153 10.39 -9.75 11.96
CA GLY A 153 10.44 -9.12 13.28
C GLY A 153 11.35 -9.85 14.26
N ARG A 154 11.46 -11.17 14.11
CA ARG A 154 12.25 -12.06 14.98
C ARG A 154 13.75 -12.03 14.69
N LEU A 155 14.14 -11.51 13.52
CA LEU A 155 15.54 -11.39 13.15
C LEU A 155 16.25 -10.30 13.96
N SER A 156 17.49 -10.58 14.32
CA SER A 156 18.43 -9.58 14.83
C SER A 156 18.79 -8.53 13.76
N GLY A 157 19.31 -7.38 14.20
CA GLY A 157 19.77 -6.34 13.27
C GLY A 157 20.83 -6.83 12.29
N LYS A 158 21.73 -7.73 12.74
CA LYS A 158 22.75 -8.34 11.88
C LYS A 158 22.12 -9.23 10.80
N GLU A 159 21.17 -10.09 11.17
CA GLU A 159 20.50 -10.97 10.21
C GLU A 159 19.72 -10.18 9.15
N LYS A 160 19.07 -9.08 9.54
CA LYS A 160 18.38 -8.19 8.59
C LYS A 160 19.35 -7.56 7.58
N ILE A 161 20.51 -7.10 8.03
CA ILE A 161 21.55 -6.54 7.15
C ILE A 161 22.11 -7.61 6.21
N ASP A 162 22.42 -8.79 6.74
CA ASP A 162 22.99 -9.89 5.97
C ASP A 162 21.98 -10.38 4.89
N LEU A 163 20.68 -10.45 5.22
CA LEU A 163 19.62 -10.78 4.26
C LEU A 163 19.42 -9.70 3.20
N ALA A 164 19.40 -8.42 3.57
CA ALA A 164 19.27 -7.32 2.62
C ALA A 164 20.42 -7.35 1.60
N ALA A 165 21.66 -7.59 2.06
CA ALA A 165 22.82 -7.72 1.18
C ALA A 165 22.71 -8.94 0.24
N ALA A 166 22.26 -10.09 0.75
CA ALA A 166 22.04 -11.29 -0.05
C ALA A 166 20.94 -11.09 -1.11
N TYR A 167 19.83 -10.45 -0.73
CA TYR A 167 18.72 -10.15 -1.62
C TYR A 167 19.11 -9.19 -2.74
N ILE A 168 19.85 -8.11 -2.41
CA ILE A 168 20.40 -7.19 -3.42
C ILE A 168 21.30 -7.96 -4.39
N LYS A 169 22.22 -8.81 -3.90
CA LYS A 169 23.09 -9.62 -4.77
C LYS A 169 22.34 -10.55 -5.72
N LEU A 170 21.22 -11.13 -5.26
CA LEU A 170 20.37 -12.02 -6.08
C LEU A 170 19.54 -11.26 -7.11
N THR A 171 19.01 -10.09 -6.75
CA THR A 171 18.10 -9.29 -7.60
C THR A 171 18.80 -8.33 -8.54
N SER A 172 20.05 -7.95 -8.25
CA SER A 172 20.87 -7.06 -9.08
C SER A 172 21.60 -7.77 -10.23
N GLY A 173 21.34 -9.07 -10.44
CA GLY A 173 21.83 -9.91 -11.55
C GLY A 173 22.87 -9.23 -12.45
N ALA A 174 24.15 -9.31 -12.08
CA ALA A 174 25.22 -9.17 -13.05
C ALA A 174 25.03 -10.28 -14.08
N GLU A 175 24.61 -9.94 -15.29
CA GLU A 175 24.82 -10.80 -16.45
C GLU A 175 26.33 -11.10 -16.53
N PRO A 176 26.76 -12.37 -16.62
CA PRO A 176 28.13 -12.64 -16.99
C PRO A 176 28.33 -12.10 -18.41
N LYS A 177 29.19 -11.09 -18.56
CA LYS A 177 29.69 -10.72 -19.88
C LYS A 177 30.53 -11.89 -20.40
N GLU A 178 29.91 -12.75 -21.20
CA GLU A 178 30.65 -13.60 -22.12
C GLU A 178 31.14 -12.74 -23.29
N ASN A 179 32.42 -12.38 -23.23
CA ASN A 179 33.43 -12.33 -24.30
C ASN A 179 34.52 -11.31 -23.99
#